data_AF-A0A937WNQ1-F1
#
_entry.id   AF-A0A937WNQ1-F1
#
_cell.length_a   1.000
_cell.length_b   1.000
_cell.length_c   1.000
_cell.angle_alpha   90.00
_cell.angle_beta   90.00
_cell.angle_gamma   90.00
#
_symmetry.space_group_name_H-M   'P 1'
#
loop_
_entity.id
_entity.type
_entity.pdbx_description
1 polymer ?
#
loop_
_entity_poly.entity_id
_entity_poly.type
_entity_poly.pdbx_seq_one_letter_code
_entity_poly.pdbx_strand_id
1 'polypeptide(L)'
;MNTRQAERIILGVVLEDKEALSEVKNSLCADDFREPNIRRVILTLFNMEIKDTARISNILCQFEDEPTRDLISEVLLEVDKLSDKRKNLFDCIRWIKQDNLKKTLKEIQQKIKLAQEIKNESLMFELVSKYNNLVKRQRQELL
;
A
#
# COMPACT_ATOMS: atom_id res chain seq x y z
N MET A 1 14.36 -1.68 3.44
CA MET A 1 13.24 -0.87 3.96
C MET A 1 12.20 -1.80 4.55
N ASN A 2 11.58 -1.49 5.69
CA ASN A 2 10.46 -2.28 6.21
C ASN A 2 9.15 -1.76 5.59
N THR A 3 8.16 -2.62 5.33
CA THR A 3 6.85 -2.24 4.77
C THR A 3 6.17 -1.17 5.63
N ARG A 4 6.24 -1.27 6.96
CA ARG A 4 5.67 -0.23 7.85
C ARG A 4 6.32 1.13 7.63
N GLN A 5 7.64 1.14 7.46
CA GLN A 5 8.37 2.38 7.18
C GLN A 5 8.01 2.93 5.79
N ALA A 6 7.85 2.06 4.79
CA ALA A 6 7.41 2.46 3.46
C ALA A 6 6.00 3.08 3.48
N GLU A 7 5.08 2.47 4.23
CA GLU A 7 3.71 2.98 4.41
C GLU A 7 3.68 4.34 5.10
N ARG A 8 4.50 4.54 6.15
CA ARG A 8 4.64 5.83 6.83
C ARG A 8 5.17 6.92 5.89
N ILE A 9 6.23 6.63 5.14
CA ILE A 9 6.80 7.57 4.17
C ILE A 9 5.75 7.96 3.12
N ILE A 10 5.03 6.98 2.55
CA ILE A 10 3.96 7.27 1.58
C ILE A 10 2.91 8.18 2.21
N LEU A 11 2.44 7.86 3.42
CA LEU A 11 1.43 8.66 4.10
C LEU A 11 1.89 10.12 4.27
N GLY A 12 3.09 10.36 4.77
CA GLY A 12 3.57 11.73 4.99
C GLY A 12 3.77 12.50 3.69
N VAL A 13 4.32 11.86 2.65
CA VAL A 13 4.48 12.51 1.34
C VAL A 13 3.12 12.84 0.71
N VAL A 14 2.14 11.95 0.85
CA VAL A 14 0.76 12.17 0.37
C VAL A 14 0.04 13.29 1.12
N LEU A 15 0.34 13.46 2.41
CA LEU A 15 -0.25 14.52 3.22
C LEU A 15 0.30 15.91 2.85
N GLU A 16 1.57 15.97 2.42
CA GLU A 16 2.23 17.21 1.98
C GLU A 16 1.96 17.55 0.50
N ASP A 17 2.05 16.56 -0.39
CA ASP A 17 1.96 16.73 -1.84
C ASP A 17 0.70 16.08 -2.39
N LYS A 18 -0.15 16.89 -3.05
CA LYS A 18 -1.36 16.40 -3.69
C LYS A 18 -1.10 15.52 -4.90
N GLU A 19 -0.02 15.77 -5.63
CA GLU A 19 0.34 14.98 -6.81
C GLU A 19 0.75 13.57 -6.38
N ALA A 20 1.45 13.46 -5.26
CA ALA A 20 1.80 12.19 -4.65
C ALA A 20 0.55 11.34 -4.34
N LEU A 21 -0.57 11.94 -3.91
CA LEU A 21 -1.79 11.16 -3.76
C LEU A 21 -2.25 10.53 -5.08
N SER A 22 -2.26 11.31 -6.16
CA SER A 22 -2.69 10.82 -7.47
C SER A 22 -1.78 9.69 -7.95
N GLU A 23 -0.47 9.81 -7.76
CA GLU A 23 0.50 8.77 -8.10
C GLU A 23 0.29 7.48 -7.29
N VAL A 24 0.04 7.62 -5.99
CA VAL A 24 -0.26 6.49 -5.10
C VAL A 24 -1.58 5.84 -5.48
N LYS A 25 -2.63 6.62 -5.75
CA LYS A 25 -3.96 6.11 -6.15
C LYS A 25 -3.92 5.38 -7.50
N ASN A 26 -3.06 5.81 -8.42
CA ASN A 26 -2.85 5.12 -9.70
C ASN A 26 -2.00 3.85 -9.57
N SER A 27 -1.23 3.73 -8.49
CA SER A 27 -0.26 2.65 -8.32
C SER A 27 -0.67 1.60 -7.30
N LEU A 28 -1.40 1.96 -6.25
CA LEU A 28 -1.72 1.14 -5.08
C LEU A 28 -3.20 1.28 -4.72
N CYS A 29 -3.77 0.21 -4.18
CA CYS A 29 -5.06 0.23 -3.51
C CYS A 29 -4.89 0.51 -2.01
N ALA A 30 -5.93 1.00 -1.33
CA ALA A 30 -5.91 1.12 0.12
C ALA A 30 -5.63 -0.23 0.82
N ASP A 31 -6.07 -1.35 0.23
CA ASP A 31 -5.82 -2.69 0.77
C ASP A 31 -4.36 -3.14 0.67
N ASP A 32 -3.53 -2.43 -0.10
CA ASP A 32 -2.10 -2.72 -0.17
C ASP A 32 -1.34 -2.30 1.11
N PHE A 33 -1.95 -1.45 1.95
CA PHE A 33 -1.39 -0.97 3.21
C PHE A 33 -1.75 -1.94 4.34
N ARG A 34 -0.72 -2.40 5.07
CA ARG A 34 -0.84 -3.39 6.15
C ARG A 34 -1.25 -2.77 7.47
N GLU A 35 -0.77 -1.56 7.73
CA GLU A 35 -1.06 -0.87 8.98
C GLU A 35 -2.50 -0.34 8.96
N PRO A 36 -3.38 -0.80 9.86
CA PRO A 36 -4.80 -0.46 9.81
C PRO A 36 -5.07 1.04 9.88
N ASN A 37 -4.29 1.76 10.70
CA ASN A 37 -4.41 3.21 10.85
C ASN A 37 -4.00 3.94 9.57
N ILE A 38 -2.86 3.56 8.98
CA ILE A 38 -2.40 4.15 7.70
C ILE A 38 -3.41 3.87 6.58
N ARG A 39 -3.89 2.62 6.47
CA ARG A 39 -4.92 2.25 5.48
C ARG A 39 -6.17 3.10 5.63
N ARG A 40 -6.63 3.32 6.86
CA ARG A 40 -7.83 4.12 7.14
C ARG A 40 -7.62 5.57 6.70
N VAL A 41 -6.46 6.17 7.00
CA VAL A 41 -6.14 7.54 6.56
C VAL A 41 -6.03 7.63 5.03
N ILE A 42 -5.35 6.68 4.38
CA ILE A 42 -5.23 6.62 2.92
C ILE A 42 -6.60 6.45 2.24
N LEU A 43 -7.47 5.59 2.78
CA LEU A 43 -8.82 5.39 2.26
C LEU A 43 -9.64 6.69 2.35
N THR A 44 -9.58 7.37 3.50
CA THR A 44 -10.21 8.68 3.67
C THR A 44 -9.67 9.70 2.66
N LEU A 45 -8.34 9.74 2.48
CA LEU A 45 -7.68 10.59 1.49
C LEU A 45 -8.10 10.30 0.04
N PHE A 46 -8.29 9.03 -0.31
CA PHE A 46 -8.72 8.61 -1.65
C PHE A 46 -10.16 9.03 -1.97
N ASN A 47 -11.00 9.11 -0.93
CA ASN A 47 -12.42 9.44 -1.00
C ASN A 47 -12.70 10.94 -0.83
N MET A 48 -11.76 11.72 -0.29
CA MET A 48 -11.87 13.17 -0.24
C MET A 48 -11.76 13.77 -1.66
N GLU A 49 -12.77 14.53 -2.08
CA GLU A 49 -12.63 15.45 -3.22
C GLU A 49 -11.77 16.64 -2.78
N ILE A 50 -10.52 16.67 -3.25
CA ILE A 50 -9.49 17.59 -2.75
C ILE A 50 -9.76 19.00 -3.29
N LYS A 51 -10.44 19.83 -2.48
CA LYS A 51 -10.39 21.30 -2.63
C LYS A 51 -9.24 21.88 -1.80
N ASP A 52 -8.05 21.60 -2.32
CA ASP A 52 -6.72 22.25 -2.22
C ASP A 52 -6.20 23.07 -1.01
N THR A 53 -6.94 23.39 0.06
CA THR A 53 -6.39 24.38 1.04
C THR A 53 -6.36 23.98 2.52
N ALA A 54 -7.19 23.04 2.98
CA ALA A 54 -7.24 22.65 4.40
C ALA A 54 -7.07 21.14 4.62
N ARG A 55 -6.29 20.47 3.77
CA ARG A 55 -6.28 19.01 3.67
C ARG A 55 -5.87 18.30 4.97
N ILE A 56 -4.77 18.72 5.59
CA ILE A 56 -4.28 18.13 6.85
C ILE A 56 -5.23 18.44 8.00
N SER A 57 -5.66 19.69 8.15
CA SER A 57 -6.61 20.09 9.19
C SER A 57 -7.95 19.37 9.06
N ASN A 58 -8.46 19.21 7.84
CA ASN A 58 -9.70 18.47 7.59
C ASN A 58 -9.55 16.98 7.93
N ILE A 59 -8.41 16.38 7.63
CA ILE A 59 -8.12 14.99 8.02
C ILE A 59 -8.09 14.91 9.54
N LEU A 60 -7.28 15.72 10.23
CA LEU A 60 -7.20 15.70 11.70
C LEU A 60 -8.57 15.91 12.37
N CYS A 61 -9.44 16.75 11.80
CA CYS A 61 -10.81 16.94 12.28
C CYS A 61 -11.72 15.73 12.03
N GLN A 62 -11.51 14.93 10.98
CA GLN A 62 -12.31 13.73 10.69
C GLN A 62 -11.93 12.51 11.54
N PHE A 63 -10.72 12.50 12.10
CA PHE A 63 -10.27 11.45 13.00
C PHE A 63 -10.44 11.95 14.44
N GLU A 64 -11.39 11.41 15.20
CA GLU A 64 -11.58 11.73 16.62
C GLU A 64 -10.64 10.93 17.54
N ASP A 65 -9.99 9.89 17.01
CA ASP A 65 -9.12 9.02 17.77
C ASP A 65 -7.70 9.57 17.86
N GLU A 66 -7.26 9.78 19.10
CA GLU A 66 -5.92 10.23 19.47
C GLU A 66 -4.79 9.44 18.77
N PRO A 67 -4.83 8.08 18.70
CA PRO A 67 -3.74 7.32 18.09
C PRO A 67 -3.53 7.60 16.59
N THR A 68 -4.59 7.93 15.84
CA THR A 68 -4.44 8.24 14.42
C THR A 68 -3.96 9.67 14.21
N ARG A 69 -4.35 10.61 15.09
CA ARG A 69 -3.82 11.97 15.06
C ARG A 69 -2.33 11.99 15.37
N ASP A 70 -1.90 11.26 16.39
CA ASP A 70 -0.49 11.14 16.76
C ASP A 70 0.32 10.53 15.61
N LEU A 71 -0.18 9.46 14.99
CA LEU A 71 0.44 8.86 13.81
C LEU A 71 0.63 9.87 12.67
N ILE A 72 -0.38 10.67 12.36
CA ILE A 72 -0.30 11.69 11.31
C ILE A 72 0.77 12.72 11.66
N SER A 73 0.78 13.22 12.89
CA SER A 73 1.76 14.21 13.36
C SER A 73 3.19 13.66 13.34
N GLU A 74 3.41 12.44 13.82
CA GLU A 74 4.71 11.78 13.77
C GLU A 74 5.22 11.62 12.33
N VAL A 75 4.35 11.12 11.44
CA VAL A 75 4.72 10.85 10.06
C VAL A 75 5.07 12.14 9.30
N LEU A 76 4.37 13.24 9.56
CA LEU A 76 4.72 14.55 8.99
C LEU A 76 6.12 15.01 9.44
N LEU A 77 6.46 14.86 10.72
CA LEU A 77 7.78 15.20 11.25
C LEU A 77 8.90 14.27 10.71
N GLU A 78 8.58 13.02 10.43
CA GLU A 78 9.50 12.07 9.80
C GLU A 78 9.76 12.42 8.34
N VAL A 79 8.71 12.73 7.58
CA VAL A 79 8.81 13.04 6.16
C VAL A 79 9.47 14.40 5.90
N ASP A 80 9.28 15.38 6.78
CA ASP A 80 9.94 16.68 6.65
C ASP A 80 11.47 16.57 6.65
N LYS A 81 12.02 15.55 7.32
CA LYS A 81 13.46 15.26 7.37
C LYS A 81 13.98 14.49 6.14
N LEU A 82 13.11 14.03 5.25
CA LEU A 82 13.51 13.26 4.07
C LEU A 82 14.00 14.18 2.95
N SER A 83 15.25 13.96 2.53
CA SER A 83 15.74 14.45 1.24
C SER A 83 15.07 13.70 0.09
N ASP A 84 14.73 14.38 -1.00
CA ASP A 84 14.14 13.79 -2.21
C ASP A 84 12.86 12.98 -1.96
N LYS A 85 11.84 13.64 -1.40
CA LYS A 85 10.52 13.04 -1.05
C LYS A 85 9.89 12.24 -2.20
N ARG A 86 9.96 12.75 -3.45
CA ARG A 86 9.43 12.06 -4.64
C ARG A 86 10.16 10.75 -4.96
N LYS A 87 11.48 10.72 -4.85
CA LYS A 87 12.25 9.48 -5.09
C LYS A 87 11.89 8.43 -4.04
N ASN A 88 11.84 8.83 -2.77
CA ASN A 88 11.45 7.95 -1.67
C ASN A 88 10.02 7.41 -1.85
N LEU A 89 9.09 8.24 -2.34
CA LEU A 89 7.74 7.81 -2.68
C LEU A 89 7.73 6.66 -3.69
N PHE A 90 8.42 6.81 -4.83
CA PHE A 90 8.49 5.76 -5.85
C PHE A 90 9.15 4.48 -5.34
N ASP A 91 10.22 4.61 -4.57
CA ASP A 91 10.90 3.46 -3.96
C ASP A 91 9.99 2.74 -2.97
N CYS A 92 9.19 3.47 -2.18
CA CYS A 92 8.20 2.92 -1.26
C CYS A 92 7.06 2.21 -1.98
N ILE A 93 6.51 2.82 -3.03
CA ILE A 93 5.47 2.20 -3.87
C ILE A 93 5.98 0.89 -4.46
N ARG A 94 7.18 0.90 -5.05
CA ARG A 94 7.79 -0.30 -5.62
C ARG A 94 7.99 -1.39 -4.57
N TRP A 95 8.43 -1.00 -3.37
CA TRP A 95 8.63 -1.93 -2.26
C TRP A 95 7.32 -2.60 -1.82
N ILE A 96 6.25 -1.82 -1.60
CA ILE A 96 4.93 -2.34 -1.21
C ILE A 96 4.39 -3.30 -2.27
N LYS A 97 4.47 -2.93 -3.55
CA LYS A 97 4.05 -3.81 -4.67
C LYS A 97 4.76 -5.16 -4.64
N GLN A 98 6.09 -5.15 -4.51
CA GLN A 98 6.88 -6.38 -4.49
C GLN A 98 6.56 -7.25 -3.27
N ASP A 99 6.36 -6.63 -2.13
CA ASP A 99 6.08 -7.32 -0.88
C ASP A 99 4.66 -7.91 -0.86
N ASN A 100 3.67 -7.21 -1.41
CA ASN A 100 2.30 -7.72 -1.57
C ASN A 100 2.21 -8.83 -2.61
N LEU A 101 2.97 -8.73 -3.69
CA LEU A 101 3.09 -9.80 -4.66
C LEU A 101 3.71 -11.06 -4.04
N LYS A 102 4.80 -10.92 -3.27
CA LYS A 102 5.42 -12.05 -2.55
C LYS A 102 4.42 -12.72 -1.61
N LYS A 103 3.63 -11.95 -0.88
CA LYS A 103 2.55 -12.47 -0.02
C LYS A 103 1.49 -13.23 -0.83
N THR A 104 0.97 -12.60 -1.88
CA THR A 104 -0.05 -13.23 -2.75
C THR A 104 0.45 -14.55 -3.33
N LEU A 105 1.70 -14.61 -3.79
CA LEU A 105 2.31 -15.84 -4.30
C LEU A 105 2.40 -16.91 -3.20
N LYS A 106 2.79 -16.54 -1.98
CA LYS A 106 2.86 -17.47 -0.83
C LYS A 106 1.48 -17.99 -0.44
N GLU A 107 0.46 -17.13 -0.43
CA GLU A 107 -0.92 -17.51 -0.15
C GLU A 107 -1.47 -18.47 -1.22
N ILE A 108 -1.19 -18.21 -2.50
CA ILE A 108 -1.58 -19.12 -3.59
C ILE A 108 -0.86 -20.46 -3.42
N GLN A 109 0.43 -20.48 -3.10
CA GLN A 109 1.16 -21.73 -2.83
C GLN A 109 0.54 -22.53 -1.68
N GLN A 110 0.13 -21.86 -0.60
CA GLN A 110 -0.57 -22.52 0.52
C GLN A 110 -1.92 -23.09 0.06
N LYS A 111 -2.69 -22.34 -0.72
CA LYS A 111 -3.97 -22.80 -1.28
C LYS A 111 -3.78 -23.98 -2.24
N ILE A 112 -2.70 -24.02 -3.02
CA ILE A 112 -2.35 -25.15 -3.90
C ILE A 112 -2.11 -26.41 -3.05
N LYS A 113 -1.32 -26.30 -1.97
CA LYS A 113 -1.08 -27.44 -1.06
C LYS A 113 -2.37 -27.97 -0.45
N LEU A 114 -3.23 -27.08 0.04
CA LEU A 114 -4.53 -27.48 0.58
C LEU A 114 -5.43 -28.14 -0.48
N ALA A 115 -5.46 -27.61 -1.70
CA ALA A 115 -6.21 -28.19 -2.81
C ALA A 115 -5.72 -29.60 -3.18
N GLN A 116 -4.41 -29.84 -3.10
CA GLN A 116 -3.79 -31.15 -3.31
C GLN A 116 -4.18 -32.13 -2.19
N GLU A 117 -4.17 -31.70 -0.94
CA GLU A 117 -4.55 -32.52 0.22
C GLU A 117 -6.01 -32.98 0.14
N ILE A 118 -6.92 -32.09 -0.28
CA ILE A 118 -8.34 -32.41 -0.47
C ILE A 118 -8.66 -33.04 -1.85
N LYS A 119 -7.63 -33.33 -2.67
CA LYS A 119 -7.74 -33.88 -4.04
C LYS A 119 -8.68 -33.10 -4.96
N ASN A 120 -8.78 -31.78 -4.79
CA ASN A 120 -9.56 -30.92 -5.67
C ASN A 120 -8.68 -30.45 -6.84
N GLU A 121 -8.60 -31.29 -7.87
CA GLU A 121 -7.76 -31.06 -9.04
C GLU A 121 -8.15 -29.80 -9.84
N SER A 122 -9.45 -29.49 -9.92
CA SER A 122 -9.95 -28.30 -10.61
C SER A 122 -9.44 -27.02 -9.93
N LEU A 123 -9.60 -26.92 -8.61
CA LEU A 123 -9.10 -25.80 -7.82
C LEU A 123 -7.57 -25.70 -7.88
N MET A 124 -6.87 -26.84 -7.81
CA MET A 124 -5.42 -26.88 -7.94
C MET A 124 -4.95 -26.28 -9.28
N PHE A 125 -5.57 -26.70 -10.40
CA PHE A 125 -5.19 -26.23 -11.73
C PHE A 125 -5.44 -24.72 -11.89
N GLU A 126 -6.57 -24.22 -11.39
CA GLU A 126 -6.88 -22.79 -11.38
C GLU A 126 -5.82 -21.99 -10.61
N LEU A 127 -5.47 -22.45 -9.40
CA LEU A 127 -4.49 -21.77 -8.54
C LEU A 127 -3.08 -21.80 -9.14
N VAL A 128 -2.66 -22.92 -9.76
CA VAL A 128 -1.37 -23.01 -10.47
C VAL A 128 -1.32 -22.07 -11.67
N SER A 129 -2.40 -22.01 -12.45
CA SER A 129 -2.51 -21.06 -13.56
C SER A 129 -2.40 -19.61 -13.08
N LYS A 130 -3.11 -19.27 -12.00
CA LYS A 130 -3.04 -17.94 -11.37
C LYS A 130 -1.62 -17.62 -10.87
N TYR A 131 -0.95 -18.57 -10.22
CA TYR A 131 0.44 -18.42 -9.77
C TYR A 131 1.38 -18.12 -10.95
N ASN A 132 1.31 -18.93 -12.01
CA ASN A 132 2.17 -18.77 -13.19
C ASN A 132 1.95 -17.43 -13.89
N ASN A 133 0.69 -16.98 -13.99
CA ASN A 133 0.36 -15.68 -14.58
C ASN A 133 0.93 -14.52 -13.75
N LEU A 134 0.86 -14.60 -12.43
CA LEU A 134 1.45 -13.58 -11.54
C LEU A 134 2.98 -13.53 -11.66
N VAL A 135 3.64 -14.68 -11.71
CA VAL A 135 5.11 -14.74 -11.91
C VAL A 135 5.52 -14.19 -13.28
N LYS A 136 4.74 -14.46 -14.34
CA LYS A 136 5.00 -13.91 -15.67
C LYS A 136 4.89 -12.38 -15.69
N ARG A 137 3.82 -11.83 -15.10
CA ARG A 137 3.64 -10.36 -14.98
C ARG A 137 4.76 -9.71 -14.19
N GLN A 138 5.18 -10.33 -13.09
CA GLN A 138 6.32 -9.85 -12.30
C GLN A 138 7.60 -9.70 -13.12
N ARG A 139 7.91 -10.66 -13.98
CA ARG A 139 9.10 -10.61 -14.84
C ARG A 139 9.01 -9.51 -15.90
N GLN A 140 7.81 -9.14 -16.33
CA GLN A 140 7.58 -8.09 -17.32
C GLN A 140 7.61 -6.68 -16.71
N GLU A 141 7.19 -6.52 -15.45
CA GLU A 141 7.22 -5.24 -14.73
C GLU A 141 8.59 -4.90 -14.11
N LEU A 142 9.54 -5.85 -14.12
CA LEU A 142 10.90 -5.68 -13.60
C LEU A 142 11.97 -5.48 -14.71
N LEU A 143 11.56 -5.50 -15.98
CA LEU A 143 12.35 -5.16 -17.17
C LEU A 143 11.98 -3.75 -17.67
#